data_AF-A0A953QC58-F1
#
_entry.id   AF-A0A953QC58-F1
#
_cell.length_a   1.000
_cell.length_b   1.000
_cell.length_c   1.000
_cell.angle_alpha   90.00
_cell.angle_beta   90.00
_cell.angle_gamma   90.00
#
_symmetry.space_group_name_H-M   'P 1'
#
loop_
_entity.id
_entity.type
_entity.pdbx_description
1 polymer ?
#
loop_
_entity_poly.entity_id
_entity_poly.type
_entity_poly.pdbx_seq_one_letter_code
_entity_poly.pdbx_strand_id
1 'polypeptide(L)'
;MATLNVNVPRFYCYLRKEFLYDGTAHHGEVVSVCVFGAASIAGRALGFHVLTENGAVIWRLPLHAFCHTPDAAPHPLDWLQFWDCFS
;
A
#
# COMPACT_ATOMS: atom_id res chain seq x y z
N MET A 1 -18.53 0.13 -12.32
CA MET A 1 -17.93 -0.03 -10.97
C MET A 1 -16.73 -1.00 -10.94
N ALA A 2 -16.62 -1.93 -11.90
CA ALA A 2 -15.41 -2.76 -12.11
C ALA A 2 -14.22 -1.98 -12.75
N THR A 3 -14.44 -0.76 -13.23
CA THR A 3 -13.45 0.02 -13.99
C THR A 3 -12.33 0.64 -13.15
N LEU A 4 -12.48 0.70 -11.82
CA LEU A 4 -11.51 1.37 -10.94
C LEU A 4 -10.52 0.40 -10.30
N ASN A 5 -10.78 -0.91 -10.32
CA ASN A 5 -9.92 -1.93 -9.74
C ASN A 5 -9.26 -2.75 -10.84
N VAL A 6 -8.02 -3.14 -10.62
CA VAL A 6 -7.28 -4.03 -11.50
C VAL A 6 -6.60 -5.11 -10.67
N ASN A 7 -6.59 -6.34 -11.18
CA ASN A 7 -5.80 -7.42 -10.58
C ASN A 7 -4.33 -7.20 -10.92
N VAL A 8 -3.45 -7.38 -9.93
CA VAL A 8 -2.00 -7.36 -10.13
C VAL A 8 -1.44 -8.76 -9.84
N PRO A 9 -0.28 -9.13 -10.41
CA PRO A 9 0.42 -10.34 -9.99
C PRO A 9 0.57 -10.35 -8.47
N ARG A 10 0.29 -11.48 -7.83
CA ARG A 10 0.42 -11.54 -6.36
C ARG A 10 1.89 -11.37 -5.99
N PHE A 11 2.15 -10.50 -5.02
CA PHE A 11 3.48 -10.40 -4.43
C PHE A 11 3.36 -10.19 -2.92
N TYR A 12 4.39 -10.64 -2.20
CA TYR A 12 4.47 -10.49 -0.77
C TYR A 12 5.35 -9.29 -0.45
N CYS A 13 4.88 -8.46 0.48
CA CYS A 13 5.62 -7.33 1.00
C CYS A 13 5.24 -7.09 2.47
N TYR A 14 5.81 -6.05 3.05
CA TYR A 14 5.47 -5.62 4.39
C TYR A 14 4.57 -4.38 4.34
N LEU A 15 3.59 -4.34 5.23
CA LEU A 15 2.72 -3.20 5.48
C LEU A 15 3.07 -2.60 6.83
N ARG A 16 3.30 -1.29 6.86
CA ARG A 16 3.48 -0.54 8.11
C ARG A 16 2.18 -0.57 8.91
N LYS A 17 2.25 -1.11 10.13
CA LYS A 17 1.07 -1.39 10.95
C LYS A 17 0.33 -0.12 11.36
N GLU A 18 1.03 1.01 11.47
CA GLU A 18 0.44 2.33 11.72
C GLU A 18 -0.70 2.69 10.75
N PHE A 19 -0.67 2.24 9.48
CA PHE A 19 -1.75 2.48 8.51
C PHE A 19 -3.04 1.71 8.82
N LEU A 20 -2.97 0.68 9.67
CA LEU A 20 -4.13 -0.07 10.14
C LEU A 20 -4.86 0.60 11.30
N TYR A 21 -4.20 1.56 11.95
CA TYR A 21 -4.67 2.26 13.15
C TYR A 21 -4.70 3.78 12.93
N ASP A 22 -5.00 4.22 11.71
CA ASP A 22 -5.11 5.64 11.32
C ASP A 22 -3.88 6.48 11.67
N GLY A 23 -2.69 5.86 11.72
CA GLY A 23 -1.44 6.53 12.07
C GLY A 23 -1.29 6.91 13.55
N THR A 24 -2.08 6.31 14.44
CA THR A 24 -2.09 6.66 15.88
C THR A 24 -1.33 5.68 16.77
N ALA A 25 -1.04 4.48 16.28
CA ALA A 25 -0.43 3.39 17.06
C ALA A 25 0.51 2.53 16.21
N HIS A 26 1.35 1.73 16.87
CA HIS A 26 2.23 0.72 16.25
C HIS A 26 3.22 1.29 15.22
N HIS A 27 3.80 2.45 15.53
CA HIS A 27 4.80 3.08 14.66
C HIS A 27 6.07 2.23 14.54
N GLY A 28 6.52 2.02 13.31
CA GLY A 28 7.71 1.21 13.02
C GLY A 28 7.49 -0.32 13.11
N GLU A 29 6.30 -0.78 13.49
CA GLU A 29 5.94 -2.18 13.35
C GLU A 29 5.49 -2.48 11.92
N VAL A 30 5.86 -3.65 11.41
CA VAL A 30 5.44 -4.12 10.09
C VAL A 30 4.74 -5.47 10.17
N VAL A 31 3.83 -5.70 9.23
CA VAL A 31 3.10 -6.96 9.07
C VAL A 31 3.32 -7.46 7.65
N SER A 32 3.58 -8.75 7.47
CA SER A 32 3.64 -9.38 6.15
C SER A 32 2.24 -9.43 5.52
N VAL A 33 2.17 -9.03 4.26
CA VAL A 33 0.92 -8.99 3.49
C VAL A 33 1.14 -9.50 2.07
N CYS A 34 0.06 -10.02 1.48
CA CYS A 34 0.00 -10.38 0.07
C CYS A 34 -0.81 -9.33 -0.68
N VAL A 35 -0.18 -8.62 -1.62
CA VAL A 35 -0.86 -7.68 -2.51
C VAL A 35 -1.45 -8.46 -3.68
N PHE A 36 -2.72 -8.21 -4.01
CA PHE A 36 -3.42 -8.93 -5.08
C PHE A 36 -4.17 -8.02 -6.06
N GLY A 37 -4.35 -6.75 -5.72
CA GLY A 37 -5.02 -5.80 -6.60
C GLY A 37 -4.57 -4.37 -6.38
N ALA A 38 -4.95 -3.51 -7.32
CA ALA A 38 -4.79 -2.06 -7.22
C ALA A 38 -6.10 -1.35 -7.59
N ALA A 39 -6.22 -0.09 -7.17
CA ALA A 39 -7.33 0.78 -7.48
C ALA A 39 -6.84 2.18 -7.88
N SER A 40 -7.35 2.67 -9.00
CA SER A 40 -7.16 4.04 -9.45
C SER A 40 -8.47 4.82 -9.29
N ILE A 41 -8.44 5.89 -8.51
CA ILE A 41 -9.60 6.73 -8.23
C ILE A 41 -9.19 8.18 -8.45
N ALA A 42 -9.92 8.91 -9.29
CA ALA A 42 -9.64 10.32 -9.56
C ALA A 42 -9.57 11.13 -8.24
N GLY A 43 -8.54 11.98 -8.12
CA GLY A 43 -8.30 12.78 -6.92
C GLY A 43 -7.69 12.01 -5.73
N ARG A 44 -7.25 10.76 -5.93
CA ARG A 44 -6.53 9.98 -4.91
C ARG A 44 -5.25 9.37 -5.49
N ALA A 45 -4.29 9.11 -4.61
CA ALA A 45 -3.13 8.30 -4.93
C ALA A 45 -3.55 6.87 -5.33
N LEU A 46 -2.65 6.15 -6.00
CA LEU A 46 -2.86 4.77 -6.37
C LEU A 46 -3.00 3.93 -5.09
N GLY A 47 -4.11 3.21 -4.98
CA GLY A 47 -4.39 2.34 -3.85
C GLY A 47 -4.09 0.89 -4.18
N PHE A 48 -3.64 0.11 -3.20
CA PHE A 48 -3.41 -1.32 -3.32
C PHE A 48 -4.31 -2.10 -2.36
N HIS A 49 -4.65 -3.32 -2.75
CA HIS A 49 -5.49 -4.24 -2.00
C HIS A 49 -4.65 -5.41 -1.51
N VAL A 50 -4.75 -5.69 -0.21
CA VAL A 50 -3.88 -6.64 0.45
C VAL A 50 -4.65 -7.60 1.34
N LEU A 51 -4.09 -8.80 1.46
CA LEU A 51 -4.50 -9.83 2.40
C LEU A 51 -3.40 -9.95 3.46
N THR A 52 -3.75 -9.71 4.71
CA THR A 52 -2.87 -9.90 5.87
C THR A 52 -2.82 -11.38 6.28
N GLU A 53 -1.80 -11.78 7.03
CA GLU A 53 -1.66 -13.17 7.52
C GLU A 53 -2.82 -13.64 8.40
N ASN A 54 -3.48 -12.73 9.11
CA ASN A 54 -4.67 -13.02 9.90
C ASN A 54 -5.97 -13.13 9.04
N GLY A 55 -5.86 -13.06 7.72
CA GLY A 55 -6.98 -13.21 6.78
C GLY A 55 -7.80 -11.94 6.56
N ALA A 56 -7.43 -10.80 7.13
CA ALA A 56 -8.12 -9.54 6.88
C ALA A 56 -7.77 -9.00 5.48
N VAL A 57 -8.78 -8.48 4.78
CA VAL A 57 -8.60 -7.84 3.48
C VAL A 57 -8.73 -6.34 3.64
N ILE A 58 -7.70 -5.62 3.22
CA ILE A 58 -7.63 -4.17 3.34
C ILE A 58 -7.47 -3.59 1.96
N TRP A 59 -8.34 -2.63 1.64
CA TRP A 59 -8.48 -2.08 0.31
C TRP A 59 -7.94 -0.66 0.25
N ARG A 60 -7.34 -0.29 -0.89
CA ARG A 60 -6.95 1.08 -1.25
C ARG A 60 -5.91 1.71 -0.33
N LEU A 61 -4.95 0.93 0.14
CA LEU A 61 -3.80 1.44 0.88
C LEU A 61 -2.84 2.18 -0.07
N PRO A 62 -2.32 3.35 0.31
CA PRO A 62 -1.39 4.10 -0.53
C PRO A 62 -0.01 3.44 -0.58
N LEU A 63 0.78 3.73 -1.63
CA LEU A 63 2.07 3.07 -1.86
C LEU A 63 3.06 3.21 -0.69
N HIS A 64 3.10 4.37 -0.03
CA HIS A 64 3.98 4.64 1.12
C HIS A 64 3.67 3.83 2.39
N ALA A 65 2.52 3.13 2.41
CA ALA A 65 2.22 2.20 3.49
C ALA A 65 3.07 0.93 3.42
N PHE A 66 3.65 0.62 2.25
CA PHE A 66 4.37 -0.62 2.00
C PHE A 66 5.90 -0.46 2.08
N CYS A 67 6.57 -1.57 2.38
CA CYS A 67 8.02 -1.69 2.27
C CYS A 67 8.44 -3.09 1.80
N HIS A 68 9.59 -3.17 1.14
CA HIS A 68 10.18 -4.44 0.71
C HIS A 68 10.97 -5.14 1.83
N THR A 69 11.52 -4.37 2.76
CA THR A 69 12.24 -4.87 3.94
C THR A 69 11.66 -4.22 5.21
N PRO A 70 11.70 -4.89 6.37
CA PRO A 70 11.22 -4.33 7.63
C PRO A 70 11.91 -3.02 8.01
N ASP A 71 13.20 -2.91 7.71
CA ASP A 71 14.04 -1.76 8.08
C ASP A 71 14.05 -0.64 7.02
N ALA A 72 13.23 -0.74 5.97
CA ALA A 72 13.18 0.28 4.93
C ALA A 72 12.74 1.62 5.53
N ALA A 73 13.46 2.69 5.19
CA ALA A 73 13.09 4.04 5.59
C ALA A 73 11.72 4.42 4.99
N PRO A 74 10.85 5.13 5.74
CA PRO A 74 9.62 5.66 5.16
C PRO A 74 9.95 6.75 4.16
N HIS A 75 9.29 6.69 3.00
CA HIS A 75 9.37 7.73 1.98
C HIS A 75 7.98 8.36 1.81
N PRO A 76 7.91 9.69 1.60
CA PRO A 76 6.64 10.36 1.43
C PRO A 76 6.01 9.95 0.09
N LEU A 77 4.68 9.97 0.03
CA LEU A 77 3.90 9.39 -1.08
C LEU A 77 4.17 10.07 -2.43
N ASP A 78 4.36 11.38 -2.42
CA ASP A 78 4.71 12.20 -3.58
C ASP A 78 6.03 11.76 -4.23
N TRP A 79 6.98 11.29 -3.41
CA TRP A 79 8.26 10.77 -3.89
C TRP A 79 8.15 9.33 -4.43
N LEU A 80 7.17 8.56 -3.98
CA LEU A 80 6.95 7.18 -4.45
C LEU A 80 6.05 7.11 -5.68
N GLN A 81 5.19 8.11 -5.88
CA GLN A 81 4.22 8.17 -6.97
C GLN A 81 4.44 9.41 -7.85
N PHE A 82 5.62 9.51 -8.45
CA PHE A 82 5.88 10.52 -9.47
C PHE A 82 5.02 10.29 -10.71
N TRP A 83 4.36 11.35 -11.16
CA TRP A 83 3.61 11.37 -12.42
C TRP A 83 4.40 12.16 -13.45
N ASP A 84 5.07 11.47 -14.37
CA ASP A 84 5.55 12.00 -15.65
C ASP A 84 6.41 13.30 -15.61
N CYS A 85 7.27 13.45 -14.60
CA CYS A 85 8.20 14.58 -14.51
C CYS A 85 9.61 14.28 -15.06
N PHE A 86 9.76 13.25 -15.90
CA PHE A 86 11.08 12.85 -16.46
C PHE A 86 11.16 13.00 -17.99
N SER A 87 10.33 13.88 -18.56
CA SER A 87 10.41 14.26 -19.98
C SER A 87 11.55 15.24 -20.27
#